data_AF-A0A7M4EZ48-F1
#
_entry.id   AF-A0A7M4EZ48-F1
#
_cell.length_a   1.000
_cell.length_b   1.000
_cell.length_c   1.000
_cell.angle_alpha   90.00
_cell.angle_beta   90.00
_cell.angle_gamma   90.00
#
_symmetry.space_group_name_H-M   'P 1'
#
loop_
_entity.id
_entity.type
_entity.pdbx_description
1 polymer ?
#
loop_
_entity_poly.entity_id
_entity_poly.type
_entity_poly.pdbx_seq_one_letter_code
_entity_poly.pdbx_strand_id
1 'polypeptide(L)'
;MAYLQSSSSFHLSLLAMETSDSPLQHNLFQESFRDAWTRLLESSTKFHVVTWGTLLLYLSSYYLSSLPGFIYQFIPAMKKYKIQQDKTETWEDQWKCFKMTFHHIFTVQIPMSLAVYFLVEYADLPCDWNSMPRWYSVIAQIFGCFLIEDTWEYFMHRLLHHRRLYQHLHKVHHAFKAPFSIQATYAGQAEILIFGTGFSLGMYIFCNHLFSVWLCTMARIVQNTHVHR
;
A
#
# COMPACT_ATOMS: atom_id res chain seq x y z
N MET A 1 0.92 9.35 -31.17
CA MET A 1 0.32 8.03 -31.51
C MET A 1 1.26 6.85 -31.28
N ALA A 2 2.60 6.99 -31.36
CA ALA A 2 3.54 5.89 -31.07
C ALA A 2 3.66 5.48 -29.59
N TYR A 3 3.37 6.39 -28.63
CA TYR A 3 3.54 6.12 -27.20
C TYR A 3 2.48 5.18 -26.60
N LEU A 4 1.24 5.25 -27.11
CA LEU A 4 0.13 4.37 -26.68
C LEU A 4 0.30 2.93 -27.18
N GLN A 5 1.00 2.75 -28.29
CA GLN A 5 1.24 1.45 -28.90
C GLN A 5 2.36 0.70 -28.16
N SER A 6 3.34 1.40 -27.59
CA SER A 6 4.43 0.79 -26.81
C SER A 6 3.95 0.21 -25.47
N SER A 7 3.04 0.88 -24.76
CA SER A 7 2.48 0.39 -23.50
C SER A 7 1.57 -0.82 -23.73
N SER A 8 0.75 -0.80 -24.80
CA SER A 8 -0.07 -1.97 -25.15
C SER A 8 0.80 -3.16 -25.55
N SER A 9 1.91 -2.92 -26.26
CA SER A 9 2.87 -3.96 -26.68
C SER A 9 3.54 -4.65 -25.50
N PHE A 10 3.88 -3.89 -24.45
CA PHE A 10 4.52 -4.44 -23.25
C PHE A 10 3.54 -5.33 -22.46
N HIS A 11 2.30 -4.85 -22.25
CA HIS A 11 1.22 -5.65 -21.65
C HIS A 11 0.88 -6.89 -22.49
N LEU A 12 0.84 -6.78 -23.82
CA LEU A 12 0.62 -7.91 -24.73
C LEU A 12 1.72 -8.96 -24.65
N SER A 13 2.99 -8.56 -24.48
CA SER A 13 4.10 -9.50 -24.33
C SER A 13 4.10 -10.23 -22.98
N LEU A 14 3.63 -9.57 -21.91
CA LEU A 14 3.45 -10.19 -20.60
C LEU A 14 2.27 -11.18 -20.62
N LEU A 15 1.14 -10.76 -21.21
CA LEU A 15 -0.05 -11.61 -21.41
C LEU A 15 0.26 -12.83 -22.28
N ALA A 16 1.09 -12.70 -23.31
CA ALA A 16 1.49 -13.81 -24.17
C ALA A 16 2.34 -14.87 -23.44
N MET A 17 3.00 -14.52 -22.34
CA MET A 17 3.70 -15.49 -21.47
C MET A 17 2.79 -16.16 -20.43
N GLU A 18 1.57 -15.67 -20.22
CA GLU A 18 0.64 -16.14 -19.18
C GLU A 18 -0.37 -17.21 -19.67
N THR A 19 -0.48 -17.48 -20.98
CA THR A 19 -1.56 -18.28 -21.59
C THR A 19 -1.44 -19.82 -21.48
N SER A 20 -0.66 -20.38 -20.56
CA SER A 20 -0.59 -21.84 -20.36
C SER A 20 -1.05 -22.27 -18.96
N ASP A 21 -2.36 -22.46 -18.73
CA ASP A 21 -2.96 -23.04 -17.52
C ASP A 21 -2.48 -22.47 -16.16
N SER A 22 -3.35 -21.75 -15.45
CA SER A 22 -3.05 -21.16 -14.12
C SER A 22 -2.72 -22.24 -13.08
N PRO A 23 -1.46 -22.31 -12.56
CA PRO A 23 -1.06 -23.24 -11.53
C PRO A 23 -0.67 -22.44 -10.28
N LEU A 24 -1.65 -21.82 -9.60
CA LEU A 24 -1.53 -21.87 -8.15
C LEU A 24 -1.43 -23.37 -7.85
N GLN A 25 -0.29 -23.82 -7.29
CA GLN A 25 -0.09 -25.24 -6.97
C GLN A 25 -1.31 -25.71 -6.17
N HIS A 26 -1.90 -26.84 -6.56
CA HIS A 26 -3.02 -27.47 -5.85
C HIS A 26 -2.62 -27.71 -4.40
N ASN A 27 -2.87 -26.70 -3.56
CA ASN A 27 -2.59 -26.70 -2.13
C ASN A 27 -3.93 -26.73 -1.42
N LEU A 28 -3.96 -27.28 -0.21
CA LEU A 28 -5.16 -27.48 0.61
C LEU A 28 -6.02 -26.22 0.73
N PHE A 29 -5.42 -25.03 0.66
CA PHE A 29 -6.11 -23.75 0.80
C PHE A 29 -6.58 -23.12 -0.51
N GLN A 30 -6.15 -23.61 -1.68
CA GLN A 30 -6.44 -22.97 -2.96
C GLN A 30 -7.94 -23.02 -3.29
N GLU A 31 -8.59 -24.17 -3.10
CA GLU A 31 -10.03 -24.31 -3.37
C GLU A 31 -10.86 -23.44 -2.42
N SER A 32 -10.55 -23.48 -1.12
CA SER A 32 -11.22 -22.62 -0.14
C SER A 32 -11.04 -21.13 -0.43
N PHE A 33 -9.84 -20.73 -0.87
CA PHE A 33 -9.56 -19.35 -1.26
C PHE A 33 -10.27 -18.96 -2.55
N ARG A 34 -10.29 -19.84 -3.55
CA ARG A 34 -11.06 -19.67 -4.80
C ARG A 34 -12.52 -19.43 -4.50
N ASP A 35 -13.12 -20.30 -3.70
CA ASP A 35 -14.54 -20.21 -3.35
C ASP A 35 -14.85 -18.94 -2.57
N ALA A 36 -13.97 -18.54 -1.64
CA ALA A 36 -14.12 -17.28 -0.92
C ALA A 36 -14.01 -16.06 -1.85
N TRP A 37 -13.03 -16.06 -2.76
CA TRP A 37 -12.81 -14.98 -3.72
C TRP A 37 -13.98 -14.86 -4.70
N THR A 38 -14.41 -15.97 -5.29
CA THR A 38 -15.56 -15.99 -6.21
C THR A 38 -16.83 -15.54 -5.51
N ARG A 39 -17.12 -16.01 -4.29
CA ARG A 39 -18.28 -15.54 -3.51
C ARG A 39 -18.21 -14.04 -3.22
N LEU A 40 -17.03 -13.50 -2.93
CA LEU A 40 -16.86 -12.05 -2.71
C LEU A 40 -17.25 -11.26 -3.96
N LEU A 41 -16.82 -11.70 -5.15
CA LEU A 41 -17.13 -11.04 -6.41
C LEU A 41 -18.58 -11.21 -6.85
N GLU A 42 -19.21 -12.36 -6.56
CA GLU A 42 -20.61 -12.61 -6.91
C GLU A 42 -21.60 -11.87 -5.99
N SER A 43 -21.23 -11.68 -4.73
CA SER A 43 -22.09 -11.03 -3.73
C SER A 43 -22.05 -9.51 -3.76
N SER A 44 -21.10 -8.90 -4.47
CA SER A 44 -20.85 -7.46 -4.44
C SER A 44 -20.50 -6.92 -5.83
N THR A 45 -20.80 -5.65 -6.09
CA THR A 45 -20.37 -5.04 -7.37
C THR A 45 -18.86 -4.80 -7.38
N LYS A 46 -18.25 -4.76 -8.57
CA LYS A 46 -16.83 -4.43 -8.75
C LYS A 46 -16.45 -3.12 -8.03
N PHE A 47 -17.30 -2.10 -8.10
CA PHE A 47 -17.14 -0.85 -7.35
C PHE A 47 -16.99 -1.07 -5.83
N HIS A 48 -17.87 -1.86 -5.21
CA HIS A 48 -17.81 -2.11 -3.78
C HIS A 48 -16.58 -2.93 -3.40
N VAL A 49 -16.28 -3.99 -4.16
CA VAL A 49 -15.11 -4.84 -3.91
C VAL A 49 -13.83 -4.02 -4.01
N VAL A 50 -13.64 -3.26 -5.09
CA VAL A 50 -12.41 -2.50 -5.30
C VAL A 50 -12.32 -1.34 -4.31
N THR A 51 -13.38 -0.54 -4.14
CA THR A 51 -13.30 0.66 -3.28
C THR A 51 -13.24 0.28 -1.80
N TRP A 52 -14.24 -0.44 -1.30
CA TRP A 52 -14.33 -0.76 0.13
C TRP A 52 -13.42 -1.92 0.53
N GLY A 53 -13.18 -2.88 -0.36
CA GLY A 53 -12.20 -3.93 -0.12
C GLY A 53 -10.78 -3.38 -0.03
N THR A 54 -10.39 -2.45 -0.92
CA THR A 54 -9.07 -1.79 -0.82
C THR A 54 -8.97 -0.94 0.46
N LEU A 55 -10.03 -0.21 0.82
CA LEU A 55 -10.05 0.55 2.08
C LEU A 55 -9.87 -0.38 3.29
N LEU A 56 -10.65 -1.46 3.36
CA LEU A 56 -10.59 -2.41 4.46
C LEU A 56 -9.23 -3.10 4.52
N LEU A 57 -8.68 -3.51 3.39
CA LEU A 57 -7.36 -4.10 3.27
C LEU A 57 -6.26 -3.14 3.74
N TYR A 58 -6.32 -1.88 3.35
CA TYR A 58 -5.39 -0.85 3.82
C TYR A 58 -5.48 -0.69 5.34
N LEU A 59 -6.68 -0.45 5.88
CA LEU A 59 -6.87 -0.19 7.31
C LEU A 59 -6.47 -1.40 8.15
N SER A 60 -6.93 -2.60 7.78
CA SER A 60 -6.56 -3.83 8.49
C SER A 60 -5.05 -4.07 8.46
N SER A 61 -4.40 -3.95 7.31
CA SER A 61 -2.94 -4.10 7.19
C SER A 61 -2.19 -3.07 8.03
N TYR A 62 -2.66 -1.82 8.04
CA TYR A 62 -2.03 -0.73 8.80
C TYR A 62 -2.13 -0.95 10.31
N TYR A 63 -3.33 -1.26 10.81
CA TYR A 63 -3.53 -1.48 12.25
C TYR A 63 -2.90 -2.79 12.71
N LEU A 64 -2.99 -3.87 11.94
CA LEU A 64 -2.35 -5.15 12.28
C LEU A 64 -0.83 -5.04 12.30
N SER A 65 -0.23 -4.34 11.33
CA SER A 65 1.22 -4.12 11.32
C SER A 65 1.67 -3.12 12.39
N SER A 66 0.81 -2.21 12.84
CA SER A 66 1.11 -1.29 13.94
C SER A 66 0.91 -1.90 15.33
N LEU A 67 0.03 -2.90 15.47
CA LEU A 67 -0.38 -3.48 16.75
C LEU A 67 0.79 -4.02 17.60
N PRO A 68 1.76 -4.80 17.06
CA PRO A 68 2.86 -5.30 17.88
C PRO A 68 3.71 -4.19 18.50
N GLY A 69 4.00 -3.13 17.73
CA GLY A 69 4.75 -1.96 18.24
C GLY A 69 4.00 -1.26 19.36
N PHE A 70 2.69 -1.09 19.21
CA PHE A 70 1.82 -0.52 20.24
C PHE A 70 1.74 -1.40 21.49
N ILE A 71 1.75 -2.72 21.39
CA ILE A 71 1.73 -3.63 22.55
C ILE A 71 3.09 -3.61 23.27
N TYR A 72 4.20 -3.63 22.53
CA TYR A 72 5.55 -3.72 23.10
C TYR A 72 5.92 -2.56 24.02
N GLN A 73 5.36 -1.36 23.80
CA GLN A 73 5.62 -0.21 24.67
C GLN A 73 5.17 -0.43 26.13
N PHE A 74 4.17 -1.29 26.35
CA PHE A 74 3.61 -1.59 27.67
C PHE A 74 4.34 -2.74 28.39
N ILE A 75 5.24 -3.44 27.71
CA ILE A 75 5.98 -4.58 28.27
C ILE A 75 7.38 -4.11 28.68
N PRO A 76 7.72 -4.03 29.98
CA PRO A 76 9.03 -3.53 30.43
C PRO A 76 10.22 -4.28 29.83
N ALA A 77 10.10 -5.61 29.65
CA ALA A 77 11.15 -6.45 29.05
C ALA A 77 11.44 -6.12 27.58
N MET A 78 10.49 -5.51 26.86
CA MET A 78 10.62 -5.18 25.45
C MET A 78 11.25 -3.79 25.22
N LYS A 79 11.29 -2.93 26.25
CA LYS A 79 11.86 -1.57 26.14
C LYS A 79 13.31 -1.59 25.68
N LYS A 80 14.11 -2.60 26.06
CA LYS A 80 15.50 -2.76 25.62
C LYS A 80 15.68 -2.96 24.11
N TYR A 81 14.65 -3.38 23.38
CA TYR A 81 14.69 -3.57 21.93
C TYR A 81 14.25 -2.33 21.15
N LYS A 82 13.92 -1.24 21.85
CA LYS A 82 13.59 0.04 21.22
C LYS A 82 14.82 0.64 20.55
N ILE A 83 14.66 1.09 19.31
CA ILE A 83 15.75 1.70 18.53
C ILE A 83 16.17 3.04 19.16
N GLN A 84 15.21 3.85 19.59
CA GLN A 84 15.46 5.14 20.26
C GLN A 84 15.11 5.08 21.75
N GLN A 85 16.07 4.70 22.58
CA GLN A 85 15.90 4.59 24.05
C GLN A 85 15.65 5.95 24.72
N ASP A 86 16.27 7.01 24.22
CA ASP A 86 16.30 8.33 24.87
C ASP A 86 15.06 9.19 24.63
N LYS A 87 14.09 8.71 23.85
CA LYS A 87 12.86 9.45 23.57
C LYS A 87 11.67 8.64 23.99
N THR A 88 10.83 9.21 24.85
CA THR A 88 9.61 8.57 25.34
C THR A 88 8.40 9.02 24.55
N GLU A 89 7.55 8.08 24.14
CA GLU A 89 6.23 8.39 23.59
C GLU A 89 5.34 8.94 24.69
N THR A 90 4.79 10.14 24.49
CA THR A 90 3.79 10.71 25.39
C THR A 90 2.39 10.33 24.93
N TRP A 91 1.44 10.25 25.86
CA TRP A 91 0.05 9.99 25.54
C TRP A 91 -0.54 11.10 24.65
N GLU A 92 -0.13 12.34 24.88
CA GLU A 92 -0.54 13.51 24.11
C GLU A 92 -0.12 13.40 22.63
N ASP A 93 1.10 12.95 22.37
CA ASP A 93 1.62 12.75 21.00
C ASP A 93 0.88 11.62 20.28
N GLN A 94 0.58 10.53 20.98
CA GLN A 94 -0.20 9.42 20.44
C GLN A 94 -1.62 9.86 20.10
N TRP A 95 -2.28 10.61 20.98
CA TRP A 95 -3.63 11.12 20.73
C TRP A 95 -3.67 12.12 19.57
N LYS A 96 -2.62 12.94 19.43
CA LYS A 96 -2.45 13.84 18.28
C LYS A 96 -2.31 13.07 16.97
N CYS A 97 -1.48 12.02 16.94
CA CYS A 97 -1.34 11.13 15.77
C CYS A 97 -2.64 10.41 15.45
N PHE A 98 -3.35 9.92 16.46
CA PHE A 98 -4.64 9.25 16.29
C PHE A 98 -5.66 10.16 15.61
N LYS A 99 -5.84 11.40 16.10
CA LYS A 99 -6.76 12.38 15.50
C LYS A 99 -6.41 12.68 14.04
N MET A 100 -5.13 12.84 13.73
CA MET A 100 -4.71 13.11 12.35
C MET A 100 -4.91 11.90 11.44
N THR A 101 -4.59 10.70 11.92
CA THR A 101 -4.84 9.45 11.19
C THR A 101 -6.33 9.27 10.92
N PHE A 102 -7.19 9.52 11.90
CA PHE A 102 -8.63 9.48 11.74
C PHE A 102 -9.10 10.48 10.67
N HIS A 103 -8.58 11.70 10.68
CA HIS A 103 -8.87 12.69 9.65
C HIS A 103 -8.40 12.24 8.24
N HIS A 104 -7.22 11.61 8.14
CA HIS A 104 -6.70 11.08 6.88
C HIS A 104 -7.54 9.95 6.30
N ILE A 105 -8.21 9.16 7.13
CA ILE A 105 -9.13 8.11 6.64
C ILE A 105 -10.20 8.74 5.74
N PHE A 106 -10.83 9.83 6.18
CA PHE A 106 -11.90 10.48 5.42
C PHE A 106 -11.39 11.35 4.27
N THR A 107 -10.28 12.06 4.49
CA THR A 107 -9.81 13.07 3.53
C THR A 107 -8.84 12.54 2.49
N VAL A 108 -8.17 11.42 2.75
CA VAL A 108 -7.17 10.85 1.85
C VAL A 108 -7.49 9.40 1.52
N GLN A 109 -7.71 8.54 2.52
CA GLN A 109 -7.81 7.11 2.27
C GLN A 109 -9.08 6.72 1.50
N ILE A 110 -10.23 7.30 1.82
CA ILE A 110 -11.47 7.08 1.06
C ILE A 110 -11.33 7.59 -0.39
N PRO A 111 -10.90 8.85 -0.64
CA PRO A 111 -10.64 9.31 -2.01
C PRO A 111 -9.60 8.47 -2.77
N MET A 112 -8.53 8.02 -2.13
CA MET A 112 -7.52 7.17 -2.75
C MET A 112 -8.09 5.79 -3.09
N SER A 113 -8.91 5.20 -2.22
CA SER A 113 -9.56 3.91 -2.49
C SER A 113 -10.54 4.01 -3.67
N LEU A 114 -11.21 5.16 -3.82
CA LEU A 114 -12.01 5.46 -5.00
C LEU A 114 -11.15 5.68 -6.25
N ALA A 115 -10.00 6.33 -6.13
CA ALA A 115 -9.05 6.50 -7.23
C ALA A 115 -8.51 5.15 -7.73
N VAL A 116 -8.30 4.17 -6.83
CA VAL A 116 -7.93 2.79 -7.20
C VAL A 116 -9.02 2.13 -8.04
N TYR A 117 -10.31 2.35 -7.73
CA TYR A 117 -11.40 1.87 -8.59
C TYR A 117 -11.29 2.45 -10.01
N PHE A 118 -11.08 3.75 -10.14
CA PHE A 118 -10.91 4.37 -11.45
C PHE A 118 -9.65 3.86 -12.17
N LEU A 119 -8.56 3.58 -11.45
CA LEU A 119 -7.36 2.99 -12.03
C LEU A 119 -7.62 1.57 -12.54
N VAL A 120 -8.33 0.75 -11.76
CA VAL A 120 -8.72 -0.62 -12.12
C VAL A 120 -9.64 -0.64 -13.34
N GLU A 121 -10.60 0.29 -13.43
CA GLU A 121 -11.44 0.46 -14.62
C GLU A 121 -10.64 0.96 -15.82
N TYR A 122 -9.78 1.96 -15.62
CA TYR A 122 -8.99 2.57 -16.70
C TYR A 122 -7.97 1.60 -17.30
N ALA A 123 -7.32 0.79 -16.47
CA ALA A 123 -6.34 -0.20 -16.90
C ALA A 123 -6.96 -1.57 -17.22
N ASP A 124 -8.30 -1.67 -17.21
CA ASP A 124 -9.07 -2.89 -17.47
C ASP A 124 -8.56 -4.10 -16.67
N LEU A 125 -8.25 -3.88 -15.38
CA LEU A 125 -7.67 -4.93 -14.56
C LEU A 125 -8.73 -5.99 -14.23
N PRO A 126 -8.45 -7.27 -14.51
CA PRO A 126 -9.31 -8.36 -14.10
C PRO A 126 -9.36 -8.48 -12.58
N CYS A 127 -10.52 -8.91 -12.10
CA CYS A 127 -10.73 -9.26 -10.70
C CYS A 127 -11.07 -10.75 -10.53
N ASP A 128 -11.37 -11.46 -11.62
CA ASP A 128 -11.89 -12.83 -11.58
C ASP A 128 -10.81 -13.87 -11.29
N TRP A 129 -11.23 -15.04 -10.80
CA TRP A 129 -10.30 -16.10 -10.46
C TRP A 129 -9.50 -16.66 -11.65
N ASN A 130 -10.08 -16.72 -12.84
CA ASN A 130 -9.43 -17.37 -13.98
C ASN A 130 -8.24 -16.54 -14.48
N SER A 131 -8.28 -15.23 -14.27
CA SER A 131 -7.20 -14.29 -14.54
C SER A 131 -6.22 -14.11 -13.37
N MET A 132 -6.30 -14.95 -12.33
CA MET A 132 -5.43 -14.82 -11.15
C MET A 132 -3.96 -15.02 -11.53
N PRO A 133 -3.07 -14.06 -11.18
CA PRO A 133 -1.66 -14.15 -11.53
C PRO A 133 -0.97 -15.28 -10.77
N ARG A 134 0.06 -15.84 -11.40
CA ARG A 134 0.88 -16.90 -10.81
C ARG A 134 1.69 -16.34 -9.63
N TRP A 135 1.92 -17.15 -8.60
CA TRP A 135 2.59 -16.70 -7.36
C TRP A 135 3.95 -16.04 -7.60
N TYR A 136 4.76 -16.55 -8.54
CA TYR A 136 6.06 -15.96 -8.88
C TYR A 136 5.91 -14.65 -9.67
N SER A 137 4.85 -14.52 -10.47
CA SER A 137 4.51 -13.26 -11.15
C SER A 137 4.20 -12.20 -10.10
N VAL A 138 3.38 -12.54 -9.10
CA VAL A 138 3.09 -11.63 -7.98
C VAL A 138 4.35 -11.23 -7.22
N ILE A 139 5.27 -12.16 -6.93
CA ILE A 139 6.55 -11.81 -6.29
C ILE A 139 7.37 -10.83 -7.13
N ALA A 140 7.47 -11.07 -8.45
CA ALA A 140 8.17 -10.16 -9.35
C ALA A 140 7.50 -8.79 -9.44
N GLN A 141 6.16 -8.75 -9.44
CA GLN A 141 5.38 -7.52 -9.42
C GLN A 141 5.61 -6.73 -8.13
N ILE A 142 5.56 -7.39 -6.97
CA ILE A 142 5.88 -6.77 -5.67
C ILE A 142 7.28 -6.18 -5.72
N PHE A 143 8.28 -6.93 -6.18
CA PHE A 143 9.65 -6.42 -6.30
C PHE A 143 9.75 -5.20 -7.22
N GLY A 144 9.09 -5.23 -8.38
CA GLY A 144 9.02 -4.10 -9.32
C GLY A 144 8.37 -2.86 -8.71
N CYS A 145 7.23 -3.03 -8.03
CA CYS A 145 6.56 -1.96 -7.31
C CYS A 145 7.50 -1.33 -6.28
N PHE A 146 8.15 -2.14 -5.44
CA PHE A 146 9.10 -1.65 -4.44
C PHE A 146 10.23 -0.84 -5.07
N LEU A 147 10.80 -1.27 -6.20
CA LEU A 147 11.85 -0.53 -6.88
C LEU A 147 11.38 0.86 -7.34
N ILE A 148 10.21 0.95 -7.98
CA ILE A 148 9.66 2.23 -8.44
C ILE A 148 9.35 3.14 -7.26
N GLU A 149 8.71 2.59 -6.24
CA GLU A 149 8.26 3.37 -5.10
C GLU A 149 9.43 3.85 -4.23
N ASP A 150 10.42 3.00 -3.93
CA ASP A 150 11.62 3.40 -3.18
C ASP A 150 12.42 4.45 -3.95
N THR A 151 12.52 4.30 -5.26
CA THR A 151 13.17 5.31 -6.12
C THR A 151 12.41 6.63 -6.06
N TRP A 152 11.08 6.58 -6.21
CA TRP A 152 10.22 7.76 -6.15
C TRP A 152 10.31 8.46 -4.80
N GLU A 153 10.17 7.72 -3.72
CA GLU A 153 10.24 8.23 -2.35
C GLU A 153 11.61 8.85 -2.07
N TYR A 154 12.70 8.23 -2.49
CA TYR A 154 14.04 8.79 -2.32
C TYR A 154 14.15 10.18 -2.97
N PHE A 155 13.75 10.31 -4.22
CA PHE A 155 13.85 11.58 -4.94
C PHE A 155 12.86 12.62 -4.42
N MET A 156 11.61 12.23 -4.15
CA MET A 156 10.60 13.14 -3.63
C MET A 156 10.93 13.59 -2.21
N HIS A 157 11.45 12.72 -1.35
CA HIS A 157 11.90 13.09 -0.02
C HIS A 157 13.05 14.12 -0.10
N ARG A 158 14.03 13.90 -0.98
CA ARG A 158 15.11 14.88 -1.21
C ARG A 158 14.58 16.21 -1.74
N LEU A 159 13.62 16.18 -2.66
CA LEU A 159 12.97 17.38 -3.19
C LEU A 159 12.21 18.12 -2.09
N LEU A 160 11.45 17.41 -1.27
CA LEU A 160 10.65 17.95 -0.19
C LEU A 160 11.50 18.58 0.93
N HIS A 161 12.76 18.15 1.10
CA HIS A 161 13.74 18.82 1.97
C HIS A 161 14.30 20.14 1.41
N HIS A 162 14.00 20.48 0.15
CA HIS A 162 14.41 21.76 -0.38
C HIS A 162 13.75 22.91 0.40
N ARG A 163 14.51 23.96 0.74
CA ARG A 163 14.12 25.03 1.69
C ARG A 163 12.71 25.61 1.46
N ARG A 164 12.29 25.74 0.20
CA ARG A 164 10.97 26.27 -0.18
C ARG A 164 9.82 25.29 0.08
N LEU A 165 10.06 23.99 -0.12
CA LEU A 165 9.05 22.94 0.01
C LEU A 165 8.96 22.42 1.44
N TYR A 166 10.09 22.31 2.13
CA TYR A 166 10.17 21.78 3.49
C TYR A 166 9.19 22.46 4.44
N GLN A 167 9.17 23.80 4.43
CA GLN A 167 8.33 24.59 5.33
C GLN A 167 6.83 24.34 5.16
N HIS A 168 6.40 23.99 3.94
CA HIS A 168 4.99 23.86 3.57
C HIS A 168 4.50 22.42 3.52
N LEU A 169 5.36 21.48 3.10
CA LEU A 169 4.96 20.12 2.76
C LEU A 169 5.51 19.07 3.72
N HIS A 170 6.76 19.20 4.17
CA HIS A 170 7.48 18.13 4.88
C HIS A 170 7.76 18.40 6.37
N LYS A 171 7.60 19.67 6.81
CA LYS A 171 7.81 20.07 8.21
C LYS A 171 6.90 19.31 9.18
N VAL A 172 5.68 18.97 8.74
CA VAL A 172 4.71 18.22 9.56
C VAL A 172 5.22 16.81 9.83
N HIS A 173 5.78 16.13 8.83
CA HIS A 173 6.33 14.79 8.98
C HIS A 173 7.46 14.72 10.02
N HIS A 174 8.30 15.76 10.09
CA HIS A 174 9.38 15.89 11.09
C HIS A 174 8.95 16.46 12.45
N ALA A 175 7.65 16.62 12.71
CA ALA A 175 7.18 17.20 13.98
C ALA A 175 7.47 16.30 15.18
N PHE A 176 7.42 14.98 15.00
CA PHE A 176 7.74 14.02 16.05
C PHE A 176 9.14 13.44 15.85
N LYS A 177 9.92 13.49 16.92
CA LYS A 177 11.30 12.99 16.92
C LYS A 177 11.40 11.53 17.34
N ALA A 178 10.38 10.98 17.98
CA ALA A 178 10.35 9.60 18.47
C ALA A 178 9.46 8.77 17.53
N PRO A 179 10.02 7.88 16.68
CA PRO A 179 9.24 7.06 15.79
C PRO A 179 8.44 6.05 16.61
N PHE A 180 7.14 5.96 16.32
CA PHE A 180 6.29 4.86 16.73
C PHE A 180 5.37 4.50 15.57
N SER A 181 4.93 3.24 15.49
CA SER A 181 4.31 2.70 14.27
C SER A 181 3.10 3.48 13.75
N ILE A 182 2.30 4.09 14.65
CA ILE A 182 1.12 4.90 14.29
C ILE A 182 1.51 6.27 13.68
N GLN A 183 2.76 6.71 13.87
CA GLN A 183 3.30 7.93 13.28
C GLN A 183 3.57 7.78 11.77
N ALA A 184 3.60 6.56 11.22
CA ALA A 184 3.88 6.33 9.80
C ALA A 184 2.95 7.14 8.86
N THR A 185 1.73 7.47 9.30
CA THR A 185 0.78 8.28 8.54
C THR A 185 0.73 9.76 8.96
N TYR A 186 1.61 10.20 9.87
CA TYR A 186 1.70 11.58 10.31
C TYR A 186 2.52 12.41 9.33
N ALA A 187 1.85 12.89 8.28
CA ALA A 187 2.43 13.70 7.21
C ALA A 187 1.40 14.70 6.70
N GLY A 188 1.83 15.73 5.97
CA GLY A 188 0.88 16.62 5.31
C GLY A 188 0.05 15.86 4.26
N GLN A 189 -1.21 16.24 4.03
CA GLN A 189 -2.04 15.59 2.99
C GLN A 189 -1.37 15.64 1.61
N ALA A 190 -0.79 16.78 1.25
CA ALA A 190 -0.06 16.93 -0.01
C ALA A 190 1.16 16.01 -0.10
N GLU A 191 1.86 15.78 1.02
CA GLU A 191 2.99 14.85 1.07
C GLU A 191 2.52 13.40 0.88
N ILE A 192 1.43 13.00 1.54
CA ILE A 192 0.83 11.68 1.36
C ILE A 192 0.41 11.46 -0.11
N LEU A 193 -0.18 12.48 -0.74
CA LEU A 193 -0.54 12.40 -2.16
C LEU A 193 0.69 12.30 -3.06
N ILE A 194 1.74 13.09 -2.81
CA ILE A 194 3.00 13.04 -3.59
C ILE A 194 3.62 11.64 -3.51
N PHE A 195 3.76 11.07 -2.32
CA PHE A 195 4.30 9.71 -2.20
C PHE A 195 3.33 8.65 -2.77
N GLY A 196 2.02 8.86 -2.58
CA GLY A 196 0.98 8.01 -3.17
C GLY A 196 1.00 7.94 -4.69
N THR A 197 1.50 8.97 -5.39
CA THR A 197 1.66 8.89 -6.85
C THR A 197 2.72 7.88 -7.30
N GLY A 198 3.82 7.72 -6.55
CA GLY A 198 4.83 6.70 -6.81
C GLY A 198 4.28 5.29 -6.65
N PHE A 199 3.50 5.10 -5.58
CA PHE A 199 2.75 3.86 -5.33
C PHE A 199 1.78 3.53 -6.47
N SER A 200 0.92 4.47 -6.85
CA SER A 200 0.00 4.29 -7.98
C SER A 200 0.72 4.01 -9.30
N LEU A 201 1.89 4.62 -9.52
CA LEU A 201 2.70 4.39 -10.71
C LEU A 201 3.29 2.97 -10.73
N GLY A 202 3.85 2.50 -9.61
CA GLY A 202 4.35 1.12 -9.49
C GLY A 202 3.26 0.11 -9.80
N MET A 203 2.08 0.30 -9.19
CA MET A 203 0.92 -0.56 -9.43
C MET A 203 0.45 -0.55 -10.88
N TYR A 204 0.35 0.63 -11.48
CA TYR A 204 -0.07 0.76 -12.88
C TYR A 204 0.88 0.04 -13.84
N ILE A 205 2.18 0.07 -13.57
CA ILE A 205 3.20 -0.54 -14.44
C ILE A 205 3.22 -2.07 -14.28
N PHE A 206 3.15 -2.59 -13.04
CA PHE A 206 3.43 -4.00 -12.76
C PHE A 206 2.19 -4.85 -12.46
N CYS A 207 1.17 -4.31 -11.80
CA CYS A 207 0.02 -5.11 -11.40
C CYS A 207 -0.90 -5.39 -12.59
N ASN A 208 -1.21 -6.66 -12.81
CA ASN A 208 -2.11 -7.11 -13.87
C ASN A 208 -3.44 -7.69 -13.33
N HIS A 209 -3.67 -7.65 -12.02
CA HIS A 209 -4.89 -8.17 -11.38
C HIS A 209 -5.14 -7.44 -10.05
N LEU A 210 -6.41 -7.33 -9.62
CA LEU A 210 -6.78 -6.69 -8.34
C LEU A 210 -6.06 -7.33 -7.13
N PHE A 211 -5.91 -8.65 -7.15
CA PHE A 211 -5.18 -9.39 -6.11
C PHE A 211 -3.72 -8.94 -5.98
N SER A 212 -3.03 -8.70 -7.09
CA SER A 212 -1.65 -8.17 -7.07
C SER A 212 -1.60 -6.76 -6.50
N VAL A 213 -2.56 -5.90 -6.88
CA VAL A 213 -2.71 -4.56 -6.31
C VAL A 213 -2.85 -4.64 -4.78
N TRP A 214 -3.69 -5.54 -4.29
CA TRP A 214 -3.88 -5.75 -2.86
C TRP A 214 -2.62 -6.29 -2.17
N LEU A 215 -1.94 -7.29 -2.73
CA LEU A 215 -0.71 -7.81 -2.13
C LEU A 215 0.43 -6.79 -2.12
N CYS A 216 0.60 -6.01 -3.20
CA CYS A 216 1.56 -4.92 -3.22
C CYS A 216 1.21 -3.85 -2.17
N THR A 217 -0.08 -3.51 -2.02
CA THR A 217 -0.56 -2.60 -0.96
C THR A 217 -0.18 -3.11 0.42
N MET A 218 -0.49 -4.38 0.72
CA MET A 218 -0.20 -4.99 2.02
C MET A 218 1.31 -4.99 2.31
N ALA A 219 2.11 -5.45 1.35
CA ALA A 219 3.56 -5.51 1.48
C ALA A 219 4.16 -4.12 1.76
N ARG A 220 3.67 -3.10 1.05
CA ARG A 220 4.12 -1.72 1.24
C ARG A 220 3.74 -1.15 2.60
N ILE A 221 2.51 -1.37 3.06
CA ILE A 221 2.06 -0.91 4.37
C ILE A 221 2.90 -1.54 5.48
N VAL A 222 3.16 -2.85 5.38
CA VAL A 222 4.01 -3.56 6.34
C VAL A 222 5.43 -2.99 6.33
N GLN A 223 6.04 -2.77 5.18
CA GLN A 223 7.36 -2.14 5.12
C GLN A 223 7.36 -0.76 5.78
N ASN A 224 6.39 0.10 5.45
CA ASN A 224 6.34 1.48 5.94
C ASN A 224 6.17 1.54 7.47
N THR A 225 5.29 0.70 8.04
CA THR A 225 5.12 0.66 9.51
C THR A 225 6.34 0.08 10.22
N HIS A 226 7.11 -0.80 9.57
CA HIS A 226 8.35 -1.34 10.12
C HIS A 226 9.51 -0.33 10.10
N VAL A 227 9.62 0.53 9.07
CA VAL A 227 10.65 1.56 8.98
C VAL A 227 10.44 2.67 10.02
N HIS A 228 9.19 2.93 10.41
CA HIS A 228 8.80 3.95 11.39
C HIS A 228 8.63 3.42 12.83
N ARG A 229 9.24 2.29 13.18
CA ARG A 229 9.24 1.71 14.54
C ARG A 229 10.49 2.06 15.35
#